data_AF-A0A2K3JN02-F1
#
_entry.id   AF-A0A2K3JN02-F1
#
_cell.length_a   1.000
_cell.length_b   1.000
_cell.length_c   1.000
_cell.angle_alpha   90.00
_cell.angle_beta   90.00
_cell.angle_gamma   90.00
#
_symmetry.space_group_name_H-M   'P 1'
#
loop_
_entity.id
_entity.type
_entity.pdbx_description
1 polymer ?
#
loop_
_entity_poly.entity_id
_entity_poly.type
_entity_poly.pdbx_seq_one_letter_code
_entity_poly.pdbx_strand_id
1 'polypeptide(L)'
;EADIWSFGCLLLEMLTLQVPYSGFPDLHVHDSLQMGKRPQLTDEMEALSSMGEPTMIQSGEELEKSDAETDTLKFLVDLFHRCVEENPNERPTAEEIYEMLLEHTSRIQVQNAGEI
;
A
#
# COMPACT_ATOMS: atom_id res chain seq x y z
N GLU A 1 11.94 -1.11 14.54
CA GLU A 1 10.71 -0.33 14.27
C GLU A 1 10.98 0.81 13.26
N ALA A 2 12.14 1.49 13.34
CA ALA A 2 12.66 2.26 12.20
C ALA A 2 12.72 1.43 10.89
N ASP A 3 13.01 0.12 10.98
CA ASP A 3 12.99 -0.80 9.83
C ASP A 3 11.59 -0.99 9.21
N ILE A 4 10.53 -0.87 10.01
CA ILE A 4 9.15 -0.95 9.53
C ILE A 4 8.82 0.32 8.75
N TRP A 5 9.25 1.48 9.27
CA TRP A 5 9.09 2.74 8.56
C TRP A 5 9.87 2.76 7.23
N SER A 6 11.11 2.30 7.22
CA SER A 6 11.89 2.22 5.97
C SER A 6 11.32 1.19 4.99
N PHE A 7 10.70 0.12 5.47
CA PHE A 7 9.91 -0.78 4.63
C PHE A 7 8.69 -0.08 4.03
N GLY A 8 7.97 0.74 4.80
CA GLY A 8 6.91 1.61 4.29
C GLY A 8 7.41 2.56 3.19
N CYS A 9 8.57 3.19 3.39
CA CYS A 9 9.21 3.98 2.33
C CYS A 9 9.50 3.16 1.07
N LEU A 10 10.00 1.93 1.22
CA LEU A 10 10.24 1.04 0.09
C LEU A 10 8.94 0.68 -0.65
N LEU A 11 7.83 0.47 0.06
CA LEU A 11 6.52 0.25 -0.56
C LEU A 11 6.11 1.47 -1.41
N LEU A 12 6.25 2.69 -0.87
CA LEU A 12 5.99 3.91 -1.64
C LEU A 12 6.89 4.01 -2.88
N GLU A 13 8.18 3.70 -2.75
CA GLU A 13 9.12 3.70 -3.87
C GLU A 13 8.71 2.72 -4.98
N MET A 14 8.27 1.51 -4.61
CA MET A 14 7.80 0.52 -5.59
C MET A 14 6.48 0.93 -6.25
N LEU A 15 5.59 1.53 -5.47
CA LEU A 15 4.26 1.95 -5.90
C LEU A 15 4.29 3.16 -6.83
N THR A 16 5.20 4.11 -6.58
CA THR A 16 5.25 5.40 -7.29
C THR A 16 6.46 5.56 -8.21
N LEU A 17 7.47 4.71 -8.06
CA LEU A 17 8.80 4.87 -8.66
C LEU A 17 9.48 6.20 -8.29
N GLN A 18 9.09 6.80 -7.16
CA GLN A 18 9.65 8.03 -6.60
C GLN A 18 10.20 7.78 -5.20
N VAL A 19 11.26 8.50 -4.84
CA VAL A 19 11.73 8.52 -3.45
C VAL A 19 10.73 9.24 -2.53
N PRO A 20 10.66 8.88 -1.23
CA PRO A 20 9.83 9.60 -0.27
C PRO A 20 10.15 11.09 -0.26
N TYR A 21 9.12 11.93 -0.18
CA TYR A 21 9.25 13.40 -0.22
C TYR A 21 9.89 13.95 -1.51
N SER A 22 9.77 13.24 -2.63
CA SER A 22 10.16 13.78 -3.94
C SER A 22 9.58 15.18 -4.16
N GLY A 23 10.41 16.10 -4.64
CA GLY A 23 10.04 17.51 -4.83
C GLY A 23 10.12 18.40 -3.58
N PHE A 24 10.39 17.86 -2.39
CA PHE A 24 10.67 18.65 -1.19
C PHE A 24 12.19 18.86 -1.01
N PRO A 25 12.64 20.05 -0.58
CA PRO A 25 14.02 20.25 -0.14
C PRO A 25 14.33 19.41 1.10
N ASP A 26 15.51 18.76 1.15
CA ASP A 26 15.94 17.91 2.27
C ASP A 26 15.78 18.58 3.65
N LEU A 27 16.07 19.90 3.71
CA LEU A 27 15.95 20.72 4.92
C LEU A 27 14.53 20.72 5.50
N HIS A 28 13.49 20.53 4.68
CA HIS A 28 12.09 20.55 5.11
C HIS A 28 11.55 19.16 5.49
N VAL A 29 12.27 18.07 5.19
CA VAL A 29 11.81 16.72 5.51
C VAL A 29 11.79 16.51 7.03
N HIS A 30 12.82 16.95 7.73
CA HIS A 30 12.88 16.87 9.20
C HIS A 30 11.73 17.65 9.85
N ASP A 31 11.51 18.90 9.45
CA ASP A 31 10.42 19.73 9.96
C ASP A 31 9.05 19.11 9.66
N SER A 32 8.88 18.56 8.46
CA SER A 32 7.64 17.88 8.06
C SER A 32 7.36 16.66 8.94
N LEU A 33 8.38 15.84 9.22
CA LEU A 33 8.25 14.68 10.11
C LEU A 33 7.87 15.09 11.54
N GLN A 34 8.49 16.15 12.07
CA GLN A 34 8.16 16.70 13.39
C GLN A 34 6.73 17.25 13.47
N MET A 35 6.18 17.73 12.36
CA MET A 35 4.80 18.20 12.25
C MET A 35 3.78 17.08 11.98
N GLY A 36 4.19 15.82 12.06
CA GLY A 36 3.30 14.68 11.79
C GLY A 36 3.08 14.39 10.30
N LYS A 37 3.70 15.15 9.39
CA LYS A 37 3.58 14.87 7.95
C LYS A 37 4.33 13.59 7.61
N ARG A 38 3.65 12.69 6.89
CA ARG A 38 4.20 11.43 6.40
C ARG A 38 4.40 11.50 4.89
N PRO A 39 5.22 10.61 4.30
CA PRO A 39 5.26 10.48 2.84
C PRO A 39 3.83 10.27 2.33
N GLN A 40 3.50 10.87 1.18
CA GLN A 40 2.17 10.79 0.60
C GLN A 40 2.25 10.01 -0.70
N LEU A 41 1.24 9.18 -0.98
CA LEU A 41 1.07 8.62 -2.32
C LEU A 41 0.46 9.66 -3.26
N THR A 42 0.34 9.32 -4.54
CA THR A 42 -0.38 10.17 -5.50
C THR A 42 -1.89 10.09 -5.25
N ASP A 43 -2.63 11.14 -5.63
CA ASP A 43 -4.09 11.20 -5.46
C ASP A 43 -4.81 9.98 -6.07
N GLU A 44 -4.28 9.44 -7.18
CA GLU A 44 -4.79 8.23 -7.84
C GLU A 44 -4.70 7.00 -6.93
N MET A 45 -3.58 6.85 -6.23
CA MET A 45 -3.33 5.72 -5.34
C MET A 45 -4.11 5.83 -4.03
N GLU A 46 -4.25 7.04 -3.50
CA GLU A 46 -5.09 7.31 -2.32
C GLU A 46 -6.58 7.04 -2.61
N ALA A 47 -7.02 7.29 -3.85
CA ALA A 47 -8.39 6.99 -4.27
C ALA A 47 -8.72 5.49 -4.23
N LEU A 48 -7.72 4.61 -4.38
CA LEU A 48 -7.92 3.15 -4.31
C LEU A 48 -8.39 2.70 -2.93
N SER A 49 -7.94 3.35 -1.85
CA SER A 49 -8.36 3.06 -0.48
C SER A 49 -9.79 3.53 -0.16
N SER A 50 -10.34 4.47 -0.94
CA SER A 50 -11.67 5.06 -0.69
C SER A 50 -12.80 4.39 -1.47
N MET A 51 -12.50 3.59 -2.50
CA MET A 51 -13.52 2.90 -3.29
C MET A 51 -14.03 1.66 -2.55
N GLY A 52 -14.97 1.88 -1.64
CA GLY A 52 -15.87 0.84 -1.13
C GLY A 52 -16.95 0.51 -2.18
N GLU A 53 -17.13 -0.79 -2.40
CA GLU A 53 -18.13 -1.48 -3.25
C GLU A 53 -17.86 -1.58 -4.77
N PRO A 54 -17.99 -2.79 -5.36
CA PRO A 54 -17.85 -3.00 -6.80
C PRO A 54 -19.09 -2.46 -7.52
N THR A 55 -18.88 -1.59 -8.50
CA THR A 55 -19.94 -1.21 -9.42
C THR A 55 -20.09 -2.34 -10.44
N MET A 56 -21.20 -3.08 -10.37
CA MET A 56 -21.56 -4.14 -11.32
C MET A 56 -21.51 -3.62 -12.77
N ILE A 57 -20.43 -3.91 -13.50
CA ILE A 57 -20.37 -3.74 -14.95
C ILE A 57 -19.88 -5.07 -15.55
N GLN A 58 -20.76 -5.71 -16.32
CA GLN A 58 -20.50 -6.96 -17.02
C GLN A 58 -19.69 -6.71 -18.30
N SER A 59 -18.45 -7.20 -18.37
CA SER A 59 -17.82 -7.62 -19.62
C SER A 59 -16.56 -8.45 -19.32
N GLY A 60 -16.58 -9.70 -19.79
CA GLY A 60 -15.69 -10.78 -19.35
C GLY A 60 -14.25 -10.73 -19.86
N GLU A 61 -13.40 -11.43 -19.10
CA GLU A 61 -12.00 -11.84 -19.34
C GLU A 61 -10.90 -10.78 -19.14
N GLU A 62 -11.04 -9.51 -19.58
CA GLU A 62 -10.04 -8.47 -19.24
C GLU A 62 -10.26 -7.82 -17.86
N LEU A 63 -11.49 -7.91 -17.35
CA LEU A 63 -11.93 -7.23 -16.11
C LEU A 63 -11.48 -7.96 -14.83
N GLU A 64 -11.32 -9.28 -14.84
CA GLU A 64 -11.00 -10.07 -13.63
C GLU A 64 -9.52 -9.99 -13.24
N LYS A 65 -8.59 -9.91 -14.22
CA LYS A 65 -7.17 -9.64 -13.94
C LYS A 65 -6.98 -8.24 -13.34
N SER A 66 -7.77 -7.29 -13.82
CA SER A 66 -7.82 -5.93 -13.30
C SER A 66 -8.29 -5.90 -11.84
N ASP A 67 -9.21 -6.77 -11.43
CA ASP A 67 -9.71 -6.82 -10.05
C ASP A 67 -8.66 -7.36 -9.07
N ALA A 68 -7.96 -8.46 -9.40
CA ALA A 68 -6.90 -9.00 -8.54
C ALA A 68 -5.68 -8.06 -8.40
N GLU A 69 -5.30 -7.38 -9.49
CA GLU A 69 -4.25 -6.35 -9.48
C GLU A 69 -4.69 -5.13 -8.66
N THR A 70 -5.94 -4.69 -8.82
CA THR A 70 -6.53 -3.58 -8.03
C THR A 70 -6.58 -3.91 -6.55
N ASP A 71 -7.01 -5.12 -6.19
CA ASP A 71 -7.04 -5.59 -4.81
C ASP A 71 -5.63 -5.67 -4.20
N THR A 72 -4.65 -6.07 -5.01
CA THR A 72 -3.24 -6.06 -4.59
C THR A 72 -2.74 -4.63 -4.36
N LEU A 73 -3.07 -3.69 -5.23
CA LEU A 73 -2.70 -2.28 -5.03
C LEU A 73 -3.37 -1.71 -3.77
N LYS A 74 -4.66 -1.96 -3.56
CA LYS A 74 -5.37 -1.55 -2.33
C LYS A 74 -4.70 -2.10 -1.06
N PHE A 75 -4.34 -3.38 -1.08
CA PHE A 75 -3.62 -4.01 0.02
C PHE A 75 -2.26 -3.34 0.28
N LEU A 76 -1.48 -3.08 -0.77
CA LEU A 76 -0.16 -2.44 -0.62
C LEU A 76 -0.25 -1.00 -0.15
N VAL A 77 -1.28 -0.26 -0.56
CA VAL A 77 -1.56 1.11 -0.09
C VAL A 77 -1.93 1.12 1.39
N ASP A 78 -2.80 0.20 1.85
CA ASP A 78 -3.12 0.05 3.27
C ASP A 78 -1.87 -0.31 4.10
N LEU A 79 -1.10 -1.28 3.62
CA LEU A 79 0.13 -1.72 4.28
C LEU A 79 1.16 -0.58 4.38
N PHE A 80 1.30 0.22 3.32
CA PHE A 80 2.13 1.43 3.32
C PHE A 80 1.74 2.37 4.46
N HIS A 81 0.46 2.76 4.55
CA HIS A 81 -0.04 3.69 5.56
C HIS A 81 0.22 3.19 6.98
N ARG A 82 -0.03 1.90 7.23
CA ARG A 82 0.27 1.27 8.52
C ARG A 82 1.77 1.28 8.86
N CYS A 83 2.64 1.10 7.86
CA CYS A 83 4.09 1.12 8.07
C CYS A 83 4.64 2.53 8.31
N VAL A 84 4.00 3.58 7.80
CA VAL A 84 4.44 4.98 8.00
C VAL A 84 3.64 5.73 9.08
N GLU A 85 2.87 5.02 9.90
CA GLU A 85 2.09 5.58 11.00
C GLU A 85 2.95 6.47 11.90
N GLU A 86 2.37 7.59 12.36
CA GLU A 86 3.02 8.56 13.22
C GLU A 86 3.43 7.97 14.55
N ASN A 87 2.52 7.27 15.22
CA ASN A 87 2.85 6.61 16.47
C ASN A 87 3.67 5.34 16.15
N PRO A 88 4.94 5.28 16.57
CA PRO A 88 5.81 4.16 16.27
C PRO A 88 5.29 2.82 16.85
N ASN A 89 4.47 2.88 17.91
CA ASN A 89 3.88 1.69 18.55
C ASN A 89 2.62 1.16 17.84
N GLU A 90 2.02 1.94 16.92
CA GLU A 90 0.85 1.50 16.13
C GLU A 90 1.28 0.84 14.81
N ARG A 91 2.57 0.93 14.47
CA ARG A 91 3.12 0.23 13.30
C ARG A 91 3.09 -1.27 13.53
N PRO A 92 2.79 -2.06 12.49
CA PRO A 92 2.83 -3.51 12.61
C PRO A 92 4.25 -4.01 12.85
N THR A 93 4.35 -5.16 13.50
CA THR A 93 5.59 -5.91 13.62
C THR A 93 5.94 -6.59 12.29
N ALA A 94 7.20 -6.98 12.13
CA ALA A 94 7.63 -7.74 10.95
C ALA A 94 6.88 -9.09 10.82
N GLU A 95 6.50 -9.70 11.95
CA GLU A 95 5.69 -10.92 11.98
C GLU A 95 4.27 -10.66 11.45
N GLU A 96 3.61 -9.62 11.92
CA GLU A 96 2.27 -9.22 11.43
C GLU A 96 2.30 -8.87 9.93
N ILE A 97 3.33 -8.15 9.46
CA ILE A 97 3.50 -7.85 8.03
C ILE A 97 3.65 -9.14 7.21
N TYR A 98 4.47 -10.07 7.69
CA TYR A 98 4.65 -11.37 7.03
C TYR A 98 3.33 -12.15 6.96
N GLU A 99 2.56 -12.19 8.04
CA GLU A 99 1.26 -12.84 8.09
C GLU A 99 0.27 -12.20 7.11
N MET A 100 0.21 -10.86 7.07
CA MET A 100 -0.63 -10.11 6.12
C MET A 100 -0.27 -10.45 4.66
N LEU A 101 1.02 -10.48 4.33
CA LEU A 101 1.50 -10.83 2.99
C LEU A 101 1.18 -12.29 2.63
N LEU A 102 1.36 -13.20 3.59
CA LEU A 102 1.07 -14.62 3.40
C LEU A 102 -0.43 -14.87 3.16
N GLU A 103 -1.28 -14.21 3.95
CA GLU A 103 -2.73 -14.31 3.79
C GLU A 103 -3.17 -13.75 2.43
N HIS A 104 -2.66 -12.58 2.04
CA HIS A 104 -3.01 -11.95 0.77
C HIS A 104 -2.57 -12.79 -0.44
N THR A 105 -1.33 -13.26 -0.44
CA THR A 105 -0.81 -14.11 -1.54
C THR A 105 -1.54 -15.46 -1.63
N SER A 106 -1.95 -16.03 -0.49
CA SER A 106 -2.77 -17.25 -0.48
C SER A 106 -4.15 -17.03 -1.09
N ARG A 107 -4.80 -15.88 -0.81
CA ARG A 107 -6.09 -15.53 -1.41
C ARG A 107 -6.00 -15.42 -2.94
N ILE A 108 -4.95 -14.76 -3.45
CA ILE A 108 -4.73 -14.63 -4.90
C ILE A 108 -4.49 -16.00 -5.55
N GLN A 109 -3.68 -16.87 -4.93
CA GLN A 109 -3.42 -18.21 -5.46
C GLN A 109 -4.68 -19.07 -5.55
N VAL A 110 -5.60 -18.94 -4.57
CA VAL A 110 -6.89 -19.65 -4.57
C VAL A 110 -7.82 -19.13 -5.67
N GLN A 111 -7.87 -17.82 -5.90
CA GLN A 111 -8.64 -17.22 -7.00
C GLN A 111 -8.17 -17.75 -8.37
N ASN A 112 -6.84 -17.81 -8.59
CA ASN A 112 -6.26 -18.31 -9.83
C ASN A 112 -6.39 -19.84 -10.03
N ALA A 113 -6.57 -20.61 -8.95
CA ALA A 113 -6.67 -22.08 -9.00
C ALA A 113 -8.11 -22.59 -9.23
N GLY A 114 -9.12 -21.72 -9.09
CA GLY A 114 -10.52 -22.03 -9.37
C GLY A 114 -10.89 -22.07 -10.87
N GLU A 115 -9.92 -21.83 -11.76
CA GLU A 115 -10.08 -21.65 -13.20
C GLU A 115 -9.74 -22.92 -14.03
N ILE A 116 -9.65 -24.11 -13.42
CA ILE A 116 -9.35 -25.40 -14.10
C ILE A 116 -10.57 -26.33 -14.16
#